data_AF-A0A817E019-F1
#
_entry.id   AF-A0A817E019-F1
#
_cell.length_a   1.000
_cell.length_b   1.000
_cell.length_c   1.000
_cell.angle_alpha   90.00
_cell.angle_beta   90.00
_cell.angle_gamma   90.00
#
_symmetry.space_group_name_H-M   'P 1'
#
loop_
_entity.id
_entity.type
_entity.pdbx_description
1 polymer ?
#
loop_
_entity_poly.entity_id
_entity_poly.type
_entity_poly.pdbx_seq_one_letter_code
_entity_poly.pdbx_strand_id
1 'polypeptide(L)'
;MSILYYTLNNSVFTNFAFYSTASIVKLMGMAALTSMKRLSKDVYVNPEDLTLARNESVVVRTDPDVERIRRNHLNDIENIIPFVLIGFFYVTTDPDPNVAYWHFRIFFISRLVHTICYQMPLPQPGRSIACAVGYLTTLSMALQVLFFARP
;
A
#
# COMPACT_ATOMS: atom_id res chain seq x y z
N MET A 1 9.34 23.80 -26.23
CA MET A 1 9.63 22.39 -25.87
C MET A 1 8.48 21.91 -25.01
N SER A 2 7.62 21.02 -25.51
CA SER A 2 6.51 20.50 -24.69
C SER A 2 7.10 19.68 -23.54
N ILE A 3 6.80 20.04 -22.29
CA ILE A 3 7.24 19.27 -21.13
C ILE A 3 6.43 17.97 -21.11
N LEU A 4 7.06 16.86 -21.43
CA LEU A 4 6.46 15.54 -21.30
C LEU A 4 6.64 15.10 -19.84
N TYR A 5 5.60 15.23 -19.03
CA TYR A 5 5.66 14.86 -17.61
C TYR A 5 5.77 13.34 -17.40
N TYR A 6 5.02 12.56 -18.20
CA TYR A 6 4.94 11.11 -18.07
C TYR A 6 5.93 10.41 -18.99
N THR A 7 7.22 10.58 -18.71
CA THR A 7 8.32 9.94 -19.45
C THR A 7 9.44 9.56 -18.50
N LEU A 8 10.15 8.48 -18.81
CA LEU A 8 11.31 8.04 -18.01
C LEU A 8 12.51 9.00 -18.13
N ASN A 9 12.47 9.97 -19.04
CA ASN A 9 13.44 11.06 -19.06
C ASN A 9 13.17 12.10 -17.96
N ASN A 10 11.95 12.15 -17.41
CA ASN A 10 11.63 12.97 -16.25
C ASN A 10 12.03 12.19 -14.99
N SER A 11 12.97 12.74 -14.24
CA SER A 11 13.51 12.10 -13.04
C SER A 11 12.47 11.98 -11.91
N VAL A 12 11.55 12.93 -11.79
CA VAL A 12 10.43 12.89 -10.84
C VAL A 12 9.48 11.75 -11.17
N PHE A 13 9.06 11.66 -12.44
CA PHE A 13 8.18 10.57 -12.88
C PHE A 13 8.84 9.20 -12.74
N THR A 14 10.12 9.07 -13.08
CA THR A 14 10.86 7.81 -12.94
C THR A 14 10.91 7.35 -11.48
N ASN A 15 11.16 8.29 -10.56
CA ASN A 15 11.18 8.00 -9.13
C ASN A 15 9.78 7.61 -8.62
N PHE A 16 8.76 8.38 -9.02
CA PHE A 16 7.36 8.09 -8.72
C PHE A 16 6.94 6.70 -9.21
N ALA A 17 7.26 6.37 -10.47
CA ALA A 17 6.94 5.08 -11.08
C ALA A 17 7.59 3.93 -10.29
N PHE A 18 8.87 4.05 -9.93
CA PHE A 18 9.56 3.04 -9.14
C PHE A 18 8.89 2.80 -7.78
N TYR A 19 8.67 3.85 -6.97
CA TYR A 19 8.10 3.69 -5.62
C TYR A 19 6.62 3.31 -5.65
N SER A 20 5.87 3.77 -6.64
CA SER A 20 4.47 3.36 -6.85
C SER A 20 4.39 1.89 -7.22
N THR A 21 5.17 1.44 -8.20
CA THR A 21 5.22 0.02 -8.59
C THR A 21 5.71 -0.84 -7.43
N ALA A 22 6.74 -0.43 -6.69
CA ALA A 22 7.21 -1.16 -5.51
C ALA A 22 6.12 -1.28 -4.44
N SER A 23 5.35 -0.21 -4.20
CA SER A 23 4.20 -0.22 -3.28
C SER A 23 3.10 -1.18 -3.75
N ILE A 24 2.78 -1.17 -5.05
CA ILE A 24 1.78 -2.08 -5.66
C ILE A 24 2.25 -3.54 -5.59
N VAL A 25 3.51 -3.83 -5.89
CA VAL A 25 4.08 -5.19 -5.76
C VAL A 25 3.95 -5.68 -4.33
N LYS A 26 4.24 -4.81 -3.35
CA LYS A 26 4.04 -5.12 -1.93
C LYS A 26 2.57 -5.39 -1.60
N LEU A 27 1.63 -4.61 -2.15
CA LEU A 27 0.18 -4.83 -2.00
C LEU A 27 -0.23 -6.22 -2.54
N MET A 28 0.25 -6.58 -3.74
CA MET A 28 0.03 -7.91 -4.32
C MET A 28 0.61 -9.02 -3.42
N GLY A 29 1.79 -8.78 -2.82
CA GLY A 29 2.40 -9.68 -1.85
C GLY A 29 1.50 -9.95 -0.63
N MET A 30 0.77 -8.94 -0.13
CA MET A 30 -0.17 -9.12 0.97
C MET A 30 -1.37 -10.01 0.61
N ALA A 31 -1.85 -9.94 -0.63
CA ALA A 31 -2.88 -10.85 -1.14
C ALA A 31 -2.36 -12.30 -1.14
N ALA A 32 -1.17 -12.53 -1.69
CA ALA A 32 -0.55 -13.84 -1.74
C ALA A 32 -0.31 -14.43 -0.33
N LEU A 33 0.22 -13.63 0.60
CA LEU A 33 0.42 -14.04 2.00
C LEU A 33 -0.89 -14.46 2.68
N THR A 34 -2.00 -13.78 2.38
CA THR A 34 -3.32 -14.16 2.91
C THR A 34 -3.71 -15.56 2.43
N SER A 35 -3.61 -15.82 1.12
CA SER A 35 -3.94 -17.12 0.54
C SER A 35 -3.02 -18.24 1.05
N MET A 36 -1.71 -17.99 1.13
CA MET A 36 -0.76 -18.95 1.69
C MET A 36 -1.07 -19.29 3.16
N LYS A 37 -1.43 -18.28 3.96
CA LYS A 37 -1.75 -18.52 5.38
C LYS A 37 -3.06 -19.29 5.56
N ARG A 38 -4.06 -19.06 4.70
CA ARG A 38 -5.30 -19.85 4.65
C ARG A 38 -5.02 -21.32 4.36
N LEU A 39 -4.26 -21.59 3.30
CA LEU A 39 -3.88 -22.96 2.92
C LEU A 39 -3.02 -23.64 3.98
N SER A 40 -2.08 -22.91 4.59
CA SER A 40 -1.21 -23.46 5.65
C SER A 40 -1.98 -23.81 6.93
N LYS A 41 -3.06 -23.08 7.24
CA LYS A 41 -3.87 -23.30 8.45
C LYS A 41 -5.12 -24.14 8.22
N ASP A 42 -5.40 -24.53 6.98
CA ASP A 42 -6.63 -25.24 6.61
C ASP A 42 -7.87 -24.42 7.03
N VAL A 43 -7.90 -23.14 6.62
CA VAL A 43 -8.93 -22.17 6.99
C VAL A 43 -9.61 -21.62 5.74
N TYR A 44 -10.88 -21.97 5.60
CA TYR A 44 -11.73 -21.61 4.46
C TYR A 44 -12.89 -20.75 4.92
N VAL A 45 -13.22 -19.73 4.10
CA VAL A 45 -14.33 -18.81 4.36
C VAL A 45 -15.55 -19.17 3.54
N ASN A 46 -15.36 -19.81 2.39
CA ASN A 46 -16.46 -20.24 1.55
C ASN A 46 -16.67 -21.76 1.68
N PRO A 47 -17.92 -22.23 1.67
CA PRO A 47 -18.22 -23.66 1.83
C PRO A 47 -17.72 -24.53 0.67
N GLU A 48 -17.63 -24.00 -0.55
CA GLU A 48 -17.12 -24.73 -1.71
C GLU A 48 -15.64 -25.10 -1.58
N ASP A 49 -14.86 -24.26 -0.88
CA ASP A 49 -13.43 -24.47 -0.69
C ASP A 49 -13.15 -25.58 0.35
N LEU A 50 -14.15 -26.03 1.11
CA LEU A 50 -14.01 -27.14 2.06
C LEU A 50 -13.66 -28.46 1.37
N THR A 51 -13.98 -28.60 0.08
CA THR A 51 -13.58 -29.75 -0.73
C THR A 51 -12.05 -29.87 -0.86
N LEU A 52 -11.32 -28.78 -0.66
CA LEU A 52 -9.86 -28.72 -0.68
C LEU A 52 -9.25 -28.91 0.72
N ALA A 53 -10.06 -29.03 1.77
CA ALA A 53 -9.59 -29.19 3.13
C ALA A 53 -8.88 -30.53 3.32
N ARG A 54 -7.86 -30.55 4.18
CA ARG A 54 -7.10 -31.78 4.46
C ARG A 54 -7.91 -32.76 5.32
N ASN A 55 -8.87 -32.25 6.07
CA ASN A 55 -9.79 -33.02 6.91
C ASN A 55 -11.24 -32.68 6.55
N GLU A 56 -12.07 -33.71 6.35
CA GLU A 56 -13.51 -33.56 6.07
C GLU A 56 -14.30 -32.93 7.23
N SER A 57 -13.73 -32.88 8.44
CA SER A 57 -14.32 -32.24 9.61
C SER A 57 -14.07 -30.73 9.68
N VAL A 58 -13.31 -30.16 8.74
CA VAL A 58 -13.08 -28.71 8.69
C VAL A 58 -14.37 -28.02 8.31
N VAL A 59 -14.76 -27.05 9.14
CA VAL A 59 -15.91 -26.18 8.90
C VAL A 59 -15.42 -24.79 8.51
N VAL A 60 -16.30 -24.05 7.82
CA VAL A 60 -16.07 -22.64 7.51
C VAL A 60 -15.77 -21.89 8.81
N ARG A 61 -14.61 -21.22 8.85
CA ARG A 61 -14.17 -20.46 10.02
C ARG A 61 -13.26 -19.31 9.63
N THR A 62 -13.20 -18.31 10.50
CA THR A 62 -12.19 -17.25 10.43
C THR A 62 -11.03 -17.59 11.36
N ASP A 63 -9.84 -17.14 10.99
CA ASP A 63 -8.64 -17.29 11.81
C ASP A 63 -8.07 -15.90 12.13
N PRO A 64 -7.74 -15.60 13.42
CA PRO A 64 -7.24 -14.29 13.82
C PRO A 64 -5.98 -13.85 13.07
N ASP A 65 -5.09 -14.76 12.69
CA ASP A 65 -3.86 -14.42 11.96
C ASP A 65 -4.16 -14.11 10.50
N VAL A 66 -5.07 -14.86 9.88
CA VAL A 66 -5.53 -14.57 8.51
C VAL A 66 -6.21 -13.20 8.47
N GLU A 67 -7.10 -12.91 9.43
CA GLU A 67 -7.77 -11.61 9.53
C GLU A 67 -6.81 -10.47 9.87
N ARG A 68 -5.70 -10.76 10.57
CA ARG A 68 -4.61 -9.79 10.79
C ARG A 68 -3.92 -9.41 9.48
N ILE A 69 -3.62 -10.38 8.60
CA ILE A 69 -3.05 -10.10 7.28
C ILE A 69 -4.05 -9.33 6.41
N ARG A 70 -5.33 -9.73 6.41
CA ARG A 70 -6.39 -9.03 5.65
C ARG A 70 -6.57 -7.59 6.06
N ARG A 71 -6.56 -7.27 7.36
CA ARG A 71 -6.68 -5.88 7.82
C ARG A 71 -5.47 -5.02 7.40
N ASN A 72 -4.27 -5.60 7.39
CA ASN A 72 -3.11 -4.90 6.84
C ASN A 72 -3.25 -4.67 5.33
N HIS A 73 -3.70 -5.68 4.59
CA HIS A 73 -3.97 -5.57 3.15
C HIS A 73 -5.02 -4.48 2.87
N LEU A 74 -6.13 -4.45 3.60
CA LEU A 74 -7.16 -3.41 3.45
C LEU A 74 -6.57 -2.01 3.70
N ASN A 75 -5.77 -1.85 4.74
CA ASN A 75 -5.10 -0.58 5.01
C ASN A 75 -4.13 -0.17 3.88
N ASP A 76 -3.47 -1.13 3.24
CA ASP A 76 -2.65 -0.84 2.07
C ASP A 76 -3.49 -0.40 0.87
N ILE A 77 -4.64 -1.02 0.62
CA ILE A 77 -5.58 -0.58 -0.42
C ILE A 77 -6.00 0.87 -0.17
N GLU A 78 -6.39 1.19 1.07
CA GLU A 78 -6.84 2.52 1.48
C GLU A 78 -5.75 3.60 1.39
N ASN A 79 -4.46 3.24 1.40
CA ASN A 79 -3.35 4.21 1.39
C ASN A 79 -2.58 4.25 0.06
N ILE A 80 -2.29 3.09 -0.54
CA ILE A 80 -1.50 2.97 -1.77
C ILE A 80 -2.31 3.45 -2.98
N ILE A 81 -3.60 3.14 -3.06
CA ILE A 81 -4.43 3.60 -4.19
C ILE A 81 -4.48 5.14 -4.23
N PRO A 82 -4.80 5.85 -3.12
CA PRO A 82 -4.74 7.31 -3.13
C PRO A 82 -3.34 7.86 -3.42
N PHE A 83 -2.28 7.26 -2.89
CA PHE A 83 -0.90 7.69 -3.17
C PHE A 83 -0.57 7.62 -4.65
N VAL A 84 -0.91 6.52 -5.33
CA VAL A 84 -0.63 6.35 -6.77
C VAL A 84 -1.43 7.37 -7.58
N LEU A 85 -2.72 7.57 -7.27
CA LEU A 85 -3.56 8.52 -8.00
C LEU A 85 -3.12 9.97 -7.78
N ILE A 86 -2.91 10.37 -6.52
CA ILE A 86 -2.48 11.73 -6.19
C ILE A 86 -1.07 11.99 -6.69
N GLY A 87 -0.15 11.03 -6.55
CA GLY A 87 1.21 11.14 -7.06
C GLY A 87 1.24 11.29 -8.59
N PHE A 88 0.34 10.62 -9.31
CA PHE A 88 0.20 10.77 -10.76
C PHE A 88 -0.18 12.21 -11.16
N PHE A 89 -1.09 12.85 -10.41
CA PHE A 89 -1.40 14.27 -10.63
C PHE A 89 -0.25 15.18 -10.15
N TYR A 90 0.38 14.86 -9.02
CA TYR A 90 1.48 15.63 -8.44
C TYR A 90 2.68 15.79 -9.38
N VAL A 91 3.01 14.78 -10.18
CA VAL A 91 4.07 14.88 -11.19
C VAL A 91 3.80 16.01 -12.21
N THR A 92 2.54 16.35 -12.47
CA THR A 92 2.17 17.41 -13.44
C THR A 92 2.28 18.82 -12.87
N THR A 93 2.43 18.98 -11.56
CA THR A 93 2.62 20.29 -10.93
C THR A 93 4.08 20.78 -10.98
N ASP A 94 4.94 20.09 -11.75
CA ASP A 94 6.39 20.35 -11.86
C ASP A 94 7.06 20.60 -10.49
N PRO A 95 6.92 19.67 -9.53
CA PRO A 95 7.41 19.89 -8.18
C PRO A 95 8.95 19.87 -8.14
N ASP A 96 9.52 20.51 -7.11
CA ASP A 96 10.95 20.38 -6.85
C ASP A 96 11.35 18.89 -6.72
N PRO A 97 12.36 18.41 -7.48
CA PRO A 97 12.69 16.99 -7.50
C PRO A 97 13.08 16.44 -6.13
N ASN A 98 13.81 17.20 -5.31
CA ASN A 98 14.22 16.73 -3.99
C ASN A 98 13.01 16.53 -3.08
N VAL A 99 12.08 17.48 -3.08
CA VAL A 99 10.83 17.38 -2.33
C VAL A 99 10.02 16.17 -2.80
N ALA A 100 9.85 15.98 -4.10
CA ALA A 100 9.09 14.87 -4.65
C ALA A 100 9.72 13.51 -4.30
N TYR A 101 11.03 13.36 -4.42
CA TYR A 101 11.73 12.12 -4.05
C TYR A 101 11.52 11.74 -2.60
N TRP A 102 11.55 12.72 -1.69
CA TRP A 102 11.31 12.47 -0.28
C TRP A 102 9.85 12.06 -0.01
N HIS A 103 8.86 12.67 -0.67
CA HIS A 103 7.47 12.22 -0.54
C HIS A 103 7.30 10.75 -0.91
N PHE A 104 7.86 10.33 -2.05
CA PHE A 104 7.74 8.94 -2.52
C PHE A 104 8.49 7.94 -1.63
N ARG A 105 9.71 8.30 -1.20
CA ARG A 105 10.52 7.48 -0.28
C ARG A 105 9.86 7.31 1.08
N ILE A 106 9.44 8.42 1.68
CA ILE A 106 8.82 8.42 3.02
C ILE A 106 7.54 7.60 2.96
N PHE A 107 6.69 7.80 1.95
CA PHE A 107 5.48 7.00 1.79
C PHE A 107 5.79 5.50 1.75
N PHE A 108 6.70 5.07 0.86
CA PHE A 108 7.07 3.67 0.70
C PHE A 108 7.63 3.06 1.99
N ILE A 109 8.60 3.73 2.63
CA ILE A 109 9.20 3.28 3.90
C ILE A 109 8.12 3.20 4.98
N SER A 110 7.24 4.19 5.07
CA SER A 110 6.14 4.20 6.03
C SER A 110 5.22 2.99 5.85
N ARG A 111 4.96 2.57 4.60
CA ARG A 111 4.15 1.37 4.31
C ARG A 111 4.86 0.07 4.67
N LEU A 112 6.18 -0.01 4.48
CA LEU A 112 6.97 -1.15 4.93
C LEU A 112 6.96 -1.26 6.46
N VAL A 113 7.25 -0.15 7.16
CA VAL A 113 7.23 -0.10 8.63
C VAL A 113 5.85 -0.43 9.16
N HIS A 114 4.78 0.15 8.60
CA HIS A 114 3.41 -0.17 9.00
C HIS A 114 3.14 -1.68 8.91
N THR A 115 3.58 -2.31 7.83
CA THR A 115 3.39 -3.75 7.61
C THR A 115 4.13 -4.60 8.62
N ILE A 116 5.39 -4.25 8.90
CA ILE A 116 6.21 -4.92 9.90
C ILE A 116 5.55 -4.77 11.28
N CYS A 117 5.15 -3.55 11.66
CA CYS A 117 4.42 -3.29 12.90
C CYS A 117 3.06 -3.98 12.97
N TYR A 118 2.40 -4.19 11.84
CA TYR A 118 1.12 -4.89 11.80
C TYR A 118 1.31 -6.38 12.03
N GLN A 119 2.28 -7.02 11.36
CA GLN A 119 2.47 -8.47 11.43
C GLN A 119 3.23 -8.92 12.67
N MET A 120 4.19 -8.12 13.15
CA MET A 120 4.86 -8.38 14.42
C MET A 120 3.96 -7.92 15.59
N PRO A 121 3.98 -8.60 16.75
CA PRO A 121 3.24 -8.19 17.94
C PRO A 121 3.92 -6.98 18.64
N LEU A 122 4.24 -5.94 17.87
CA LEU A 122 4.80 -4.71 18.40
C LEU A 122 3.71 -3.92 19.12
N PRO A 123 4.00 -3.35 20.31
CA PRO A 123 3.03 -2.53 21.02
C PRO A 123 2.68 -1.29 20.19
N GLN A 124 1.45 -0.81 20.37
CA GLN A 124 1.12 0.55 19.95
C GLN A 124 2.10 1.52 20.63
N PRO A 125 2.55 2.61 19.98
CA PRO A 125 1.90 3.34 18.89
C PRO A 125 2.52 3.17 17.48
N GLY A 126 3.50 2.27 17.30
CA GLY A 126 4.30 2.22 16.06
C GLY A 126 3.49 2.10 14.77
N ARG A 127 2.44 1.26 14.78
CA ARG A 127 1.50 1.12 13.64
C ARG A 127 0.79 2.44 13.30
N SER A 128 0.24 3.11 14.31
CA SER A 128 -0.54 4.33 14.10
C SER A 128 0.33 5.48 13.57
N ILE A 129 1.55 5.59 14.08
CA ILE A 129 2.53 6.59 13.61
C ILE A 129 2.90 6.31 12.16
N ALA A 130 3.22 5.05 11.81
CA ALA A 130 3.54 4.68 10.43
C ALA A 130 2.35 4.84 9.47
N CYS A 131 1.11 4.69 9.96
CA CYS A 131 -0.07 5.01 9.15
C CYS A 131 -0.20 6.52 8.94
N ALA A 132 -0.03 7.31 10.01
CA ALA A 132 -0.15 8.76 9.96
C ALA A 132 0.89 9.40 9.05
N VAL A 133 2.15 8.96 9.11
CA VAL A 133 3.23 9.49 8.25
C VAL A 133 2.89 9.26 6.76
N GLY A 134 2.48 8.04 6.39
CA GLY A 134 2.07 7.73 5.02
C GLY A 134 0.87 8.56 4.57
N TYR A 135 -0.14 8.70 5.43
CA TYR A 135 -1.33 9.50 5.12
C TYR A 135 -1.00 10.98 4.93
N LEU A 136 -0.18 11.55 5.82
CA LEU A 136 0.25 12.95 5.74
C LEU A 136 1.11 13.24 4.51
N THR A 137 1.96 12.30 4.08
CA THR A 137 2.69 12.45 2.82
C THR A 137 1.76 12.53 1.61
N THR A 138 0.74 11.67 1.55
CA THR A 138 -0.25 11.71 0.48
C THR A 138 -1.11 12.97 0.52
N LEU A 139 -1.50 13.40 1.74
CA LEU A 139 -2.25 14.64 1.94
C LEU A 139 -1.46 15.87 1.50
N SER A 140 -0.17 15.95 1.82
CA SER A 140 0.73 17.04 1.40
C SER A 140 0.74 17.18 -0.13
N MET A 141 0.91 16.06 -0.86
CA MET A 141 0.85 16.08 -2.32
C MET A 141 -0.53 16.49 -2.83
N ALA A 142 -1.61 16.00 -2.21
CA ALA A 142 -2.98 16.34 -2.60
C ALA A 142 -3.26 17.84 -2.47
N LEU A 143 -2.83 18.46 -1.38
CA LEU A 143 -2.98 19.91 -1.16
C LEU A 143 -2.21 20.73 -2.20
N GLN A 144 -1.00 20.29 -2.58
CA GLN A 144 -0.25 20.94 -3.64
C GLN A 144 -0.95 20.80 -5.00
N VAL A 145 -1.44 19.61 -5.33
CA VAL A 145 -2.24 19.40 -6.56
C VAL A 145 -3.47 20.32 -6.58
N LEU A 146 -4.23 20.39 -5.49
CA LEU A 146 -5.40 21.28 -5.40
C LEU A 146 -5.02 22.76 -5.54
N PHE A 147 -3.88 23.18 -5.00
CA PHE A 147 -3.41 24.55 -5.09
C PHE A 147 -3.02 24.92 -6.53
N PHE A 148 -2.27 24.05 -7.21
CA PHE A 148 -1.80 24.31 -8.58
C PHE A 148 -2.85 24.06 -9.66
N ALA A 149 -3.77 23.12 -9.46
CA ALA A 149 -4.81 22.76 -10.43
C ALA A 149 -6.13 23.53 -10.24
N ARG A 150 -6.10 24.64 -9.49
CA ARG A 150 -7.28 25.50 -9.28
C ARG A 150 -7.72 26.15 -10.60
N PRO A 151 -9.02 26.11 -10.95
CA PRO A 151 -9.56 26.77 -12.15
C PRO A 151 -9.58 28.30 -12.04
#